data_AF-A0A067D2A1-F1
#
_entry.id   AF-A0A067D2A1-F1
#
_cell.length_a   1.000
_cell.length_b   1.000
_cell.length_c   1.000
_cell.angle_alpha   90.00
_cell.angle_beta   90.00
_cell.angle_gamma   90.00
#
_symmetry.space_group_name_H-M   'P 1'
#
loop_
_entity.id
_entity.type
_entity.pdbx_description
1 polymer ?
#
loop_
_entity_poly.entity_id
_entity_poly.type
_entity_poly.pdbx_seq_one_letter_code
_entity_poly.pdbx_strand_id
1 'polypeptide(L)'
;MALTKEQHDELCVAYASMILFDGEAEITSEALSNVIVASGNEVEPYWPMLFANLLSQDGKMLELITSGGPSSGAAAPAAAGAAAPAAAAADKKEEKKEEEEADLGGGMDMFGGGSDY
;
A
#
# COMPACT_ATOMS: atom_id res chain seq x y z
N MET A 1 -12.67 15.60 -0.46
CA MET A 1 -11.33 15.45 -1.08
C MET A 1 -11.56 14.80 -2.44
N ALA A 2 -11.00 15.33 -3.53
CA ALA A 2 -11.12 14.71 -4.84
C ALA A 2 -10.02 13.67 -5.03
N LEU A 3 -10.29 12.59 -5.76
CA LEU A 3 -9.30 11.59 -6.14
C LEU A 3 -8.28 12.21 -7.10
N THR A 4 -7.00 11.85 -6.97
CA THR A 4 -6.03 12.14 -8.02
C THR A 4 -6.33 11.30 -9.26
N LYS A 5 -5.81 11.69 -10.43
CA LYS A 5 -5.94 10.89 -11.65
C LYS A 5 -5.38 9.48 -11.45
N GLU A 6 -4.23 9.37 -10.79
CA GLU A 6 -3.60 8.07 -10.52
C GLU A 6 -4.49 7.18 -9.64
N GLN A 7 -5.07 7.73 -8.57
CA GLN A 7 -6.00 7.00 -7.71
C GLN A 7 -7.28 6.60 -8.46
N HIS A 8 -7.79 7.47 -9.32
CA HIS A 8 -8.94 7.17 -10.17
C HIS A 8 -8.63 6.00 -11.12
N ASP A 9 -7.48 6.05 -11.81
CA ASP A 9 -7.08 5.05 -12.78
C ASP A 9 -6.84 3.69 -12.12
N GLU A 10 -6.14 3.69 -10.98
CA GLU A 10 -5.94 2.48 -10.16
C GLU A 10 -7.27 1.84 -9.76
N LEU A 11 -8.21 2.64 -9.25
CA LEU A 11 -9.54 2.16 -8.86
C LEU A 11 -10.33 1.62 -10.05
N CYS A 12 -10.28 2.28 -11.20
CA CYS A 12 -10.94 1.81 -12.42
C CYS A 12 -10.45 0.41 -12.80
N VAL A 13 -9.13 0.18 -12.79
CA VAL A 13 -8.57 -1.13 -13.15
C VAL A 13 -8.84 -2.18 -12.07
N ALA A 14 -8.81 -1.80 -10.79
CA ALA A 14 -9.17 -2.69 -9.69
C ALA A 14 -10.62 -3.18 -9.80
N TYR A 15 -11.58 -2.27 -10.06
CA TYR A 15 -12.98 -2.64 -10.26
C TYR A 15 -13.20 -3.43 -11.55
N ALA A 16 -12.54 -3.08 -12.65
CA ALA A 16 -12.60 -3.87 -13.88
C ALA A 16 -12.11 -5.31 -13.66
N SER A 17 -11.05 -5.48 -12.86
CA SER A 17 -10.52 -6.79 -12.49
C SER A 17 -11.53 -7.60 -11.67
N MET A 18 -12.23 -6.96 -10.72
CA MET A 18 -13.30 -7.60 -9.93
C MET A 18 -14.49 -8.01 -10.80
N ILE A 19 -14.87 -7.18 -11.77
CA ILE A 19 -15.97 -7.48 -12.71
C ILE A 19 -15.63 -8.71 -13.56
N LEU A 20 -14.42 -8.78 -14.11
CA LEU A 20 -13.98 -9.93 -14.90
C LEU A 20 -13.91 -11.19 -14.04
N PHE A 21 -13.40 -11.07 -12.82
CA PHE A 21 -13.35 -12.18 -11.87
C PHE A 21 -14.76 -12.72 -11.52
N ASP A 22 -15.71 -11.85 -11.21
CA ASP A 22 -17.11 -12.23 -10.91
C ASP A 22 -17.81 -12.82 -12.13
N GLY A 23 -17.49 -12.31 -13.33
CA GLY A 23 -17.97 -12.84 -14.60
C GLY A 23 -17.27 -14.12 -15.07
N GLU A 24 -16.39 -14.71 -14.26
CA GLU A 24 -15.57 -15.89 -14.59
C GLU A 24 -14.80 -15.74 -15.92
N ALA A 25 -14.44 -14.50 -16.28
CA ALA A 25 -13.71 -14.17 -17.50
C ALA A 25 -12.21 -14.06 -17.24
N GLU A 26 -11.41 -14.32 -18.26
CA GLU A 26 -9.96 -14.21 -18.17
C GLU A 26 -9.52 -12.75 -17.97
N ILE A 27 -8.68 -12.51 -16.96
CA ILE A 27 -8.17 -11.17 -16.63
C ILE A 27 -6.94 -10.89 -17.49
N THR A 28 -7.17 -10.37 -18.70
CA THR A 28 -6.10 -9.90 -19.60
C THR A 28 -6.08 -8.38 -19.70
N SER A 29 -4.96 -7.80 -20.14
CA SER A 29 -4.84 -6.34 -20.34
C SER A 29 -5.90 -5.80 -21.33
N GLU A 30 -6.21 -6.58 -22.37
CA GLU A 30 -7.23 -6.23 -23.36
C GLU A 30 -8.64 -6.31 -22.77
N ALA A 31 -8.95 -7.38 -22.02
CA ALA A 31 -10.25 -7.52 -21.35
C ALA A 31 -10.50 -6.39 -20.35
N LEU A 32 -9.49 -6.03 -19.55
CA LEU A 32 -9.55 -4.91 -18.61
C LEU A 32 -9.80 -3.59 -19.34
N SER A 33 -9.05 -3.31 -20.41
CA SER A 33 -9.22 -2.10 -21.22
C SER A 33 -10.62 -2.00 -21.82
N ASN A 34 -11.18 -3.12 -22.30
CA ASN A 34 -12.52 -3.17 -22.85
C ASN A 34 -13.60 -2.85 -21.81
N VAL A 35 -13.48 -3.39 -20.59
CA VAL A 35 -14.40 -3.08 -19.49
C VAL A 35 -14.32 -1.61 -19.09
N ILE A 36 -13.11 -1.07 -19.02
CA ILE A 36 -12.86 0.34 -18.66
C ILE A 36 -13.50 1.28 -19.68
N VAL A 37 -13.27 1.04 -20.98
CA VAL A 37 -13.88 1.83 -22.06
C VAL A 37 -15.40 1.68 -22.06
N ALA A 38 -15.93 0.48 -21.84
CA ALA A 38 -17.38 0.25 -21.74
C ALA A 38 -18.02 1.00 -20.57
N SER A 39 -17.27 1.23 -19.48
CA SER A 39 -17.71 2.02 -18.33
C SER A 39 -17.64 3.55 -18.56
N GLY A 40 -17.14 4.00 -19.71
CA GLY A 40 -16.96 5.41 -20.03
C GLY A 40 -15.73 6.06 -19.40
N ASN A 41 -14.80 5.24 -18.89
CA ASN A 41 -13.56 5.70 -18.28
C ASN A 41 -12.37 5.51 -19.24
N GLU A 42 -11.30 6.25 -18.97
CA GLU A 42 -10.02 6.11 -19.63
C GLU A 42 -8.94 6.02 -18.55
N VAL A 43 -7.98 5.11 -18.73
CA VAL A 43 -6.84 4.95 -17.82
C VAL A 43 -5.56 4.85 -18.63
N GLU A 44 -4.43 5.10 -17.99
CA GLU A 44 -3.15 4.87 -18.62
C GLU A 44 -2.91 3.38 -18.94
N PRO A 45 -2.43 3.03 -20.15
CA PRO A 45 -2.23 1.63 -20.58
C PRO A 45 -1.31 0.80 -19.68
N TYR A 46 -0.50 1.47 -18.86
CA TYR A 46 0.33 0.83 -17.84
C TYR A 46 -0.52 0.06 -16.81
N TRP A 47 -1.67 0.61 -16.40
CA TRP A 47 -2.49 0.01 -15.34
C TRP A 47 -3.11 -1.34 -15.72
N PRO A 48 -3.79 -1.49 -16.88
CA PRO A 48 -4.31 -2.80 -17.30
C PRO A 48 -3.22 -3.86 -17.44
N MET A 49 -2.04 -3.49 -17.96
CA MET A 49 -0.90 -4.41 -18.08
C MET A 49 -0.39 -4.85 -16.70
N LEU A 50 -0.24 -3.91 -15.76
CA LEU A 50 0.22 -4.19 -14.41
C LEU A 50 -0.72 -5.18 -13.69
N PHE A 51 -2.03 -4.92 -13.73
CA PHE A 51 -3.03 -5.76 -13.07
C PHE A 51 -3.15 -7.14 -13.72
N ALA A 52 -3.12 -7.23 -15.05
CA ALA A 52 -3.12 -8.52 -15.74
C ALA A 52 -1.91 -9.38 -15.33
N ASN A 53 -0.73 -8.77 -15.21
CA ASN A 53 0.47 -9.48 -14.75
C ASN A 53 0.36 -9.89 -13.27
N LEU A 54 -0.13 -9.01 -12.40
CA LEU A 54 -0.31 -9.28 -10.97
C LEU A 54 -1.30 -10.44 -10.73
N LEU A 55 -2.41 -10.45 -11.48
CA LEU A 55 -3.51 -11.39 -11.33
C LEU A 55 -3.38 -12.64 -12.21
N SER A 56 -2.29 -12.77 -12.97
CA SER A 56 -1.98 -13.96 -13.78
C SER A 56 -1.79 -15.24 -12.97
N GLN A 57 -1.53 -15.10 -11.66
CA GLN A 57 -1.40 -16.23 -10.74
C GLN A 57 -2.78 -16.71 -10.28
N ASP A 58 -3.03 -18.01 -10.46
CA ASP A 58 -4.26 -18.65 -10.01
C ASP A 58 -4.51 -18.42 -8.52
N GLY A 59 -5.74 -18.03 -8.19
CA GLY A 59 -6.16 -17.75 -6.82
C GLY A 59 -5.66 -16.42 -6.24
N LYS A 60 -4.82 -15.66 -6.95
CA LYS A 60 -4.28 -14.39 -6.44
C LYS A 60 -5.36 -13.36 -6.16
N MET A 61 -6.39 -13.31 -7.02
CA MET A 61 -7.54 -12.42 -6.82
C MET A 61 -8.29 -12.73 -5.51
N LEU A 62 -8.55 -14.02 -5.24
CA LEU A 62 -9.21 -14.46 -4.00
C LEU A 62 -8.35 -14.18 -2.77
N GLU A 63 -7.04 -14.39 -2.85
CA GLU A 63 -6.09 -14.04 -1.79
C GLU A 63 -6.18 -12.54 -1.46
N LEU A 64 -6.17 -11.67 -2.48
CA LEU A 64 -6.26 -10.22 -2.28
C LEU A 64 -7.60 -9.82 -1.67
N ILE A 65 -8.73 -10.37 -2.12
CA ILE A 65 -10.05 -10.04 -1.56
C ILE A 65 -10.17 -10.52 -0.10
N THR A 66 -9.70 -11.72 0.22
CA THR A 66 -9.87 -12.34 1.55
C THR A 66 -8.88 -11.84 2.59
N SER A 67 -7.72 -11.33 2.16
CA SER A 67 -6.71 -10.72 3.05
C SER A 67 -7.01 -9.27 3.42
N GLY A 68 -8.11 -8.69 2.91
CA GLY A 68 -8.47 -7.29 3.13
C GLY A 68 -7.97 -6.31 2.06
N GLY A 69 -7.30 -6.82 1.01
CA GLY A 69 -6.80 -6.05 -0.13
C GLY A 69 -5.67 -5.08 0.24
N PRO A 70 -4.86 -4.63 -0.74
CA PRO A 70 -4.06 -3.44 -0.52
C PRO A 70 -5.03 -2.28 -0.23
N SER A 71 -4.97 -1.74 0.99
CA SER A 71 -5.63 -0.49 1.33
C SER A 71 -5.22 0.56 0.30
N SER A 72 -6.19 1.10 -0.45
CA SER A 72 -5.99 2.23 -1.38
C SER A 72 -5.58 3.54 -0.68
N GLY A 73 -5.32 3.49 0.64
CA GLY A 73 -4.62 4.51 1.39
C GLY A 73 -3.16 4.12 1.65
N ALA A 74 -2.27 4.91 1.06
CA ALA A 74 -0.81 4.97 1.27
C ALA A 74 0.02 3.88 0.58
N ALA A 75 0.72 4.29 -0.48
CA ALA A 75 1.94 3.64 -0.94
C ALA A 75 3.00 3.68 0.18
N ALA A 76 3.02 2.65 1.03
CA ALA A 76 4.16 2.30 1.86
C ALA A 76 4.99 1.24 1.12
N PRO A 77 6.34 1.26 1.22
CA PRO A 77 7.18 0.31 0.51
C PRO A 77 6.82 -1.12 0.91
N ALA A 78 6.68 -1.99 -0.09
CA ALA A 78 6.35 -3.40 0.09
C ALA A 78 7.42 -4.09 0.95
N ALA A 79 7.08 -4.37 2.21
CA ALA A 79 7.79 -5.35 3.02
C ALA A 79 7.13 -6.71 2.78
N ALA A 80 7.83 -7.58 2.04
CA ALA A 80 7.49 -9.00 1.99
C ALA A 80 7.61 -9.58 3.40
N GLY A 81 6.50 -10.08 3.97
CA GLY A 81 6.50 -10.64 5.31
C GLY A 81 5.18 -11.32 5.65
N ALA A 82 5.19 -12.64 5.50
CA ALA A 82 4.34 -13.68 6.09
C ALA A 82 3.04 -13.26 6.83
N ALA A 83 1.94 -13.86 6.39
CA ALA A 83 0.69 -13.96 7.13
C ALA A 83 0.92 -14.57 8.53
N ALA A 84 0.52 -13.84 9.57
CA ALA A 84 0.28 -14.37 10.91
C ALA A 84 -1.19 -14.06 11.28
N PRO A 85 -1.94 -15.03 11.86
CA PRO A 85 -3.34 -14.82 12.20
C PRO A 85 -3.49 -13.80 13.35
N ALA A 86 -4.52 -12.96 13.21
CA ALA A 86 -4.85 -11.87 14.11
C ALA A 86 -5.08 -12.33 15.57
N ALA A 87 -4.47 -11.61 16.49
CA ALA A 87 -4.57 -11.78 17.93
C ALA A 87 -5.95 -11.34 18.47
N ALA A 88 -6.45 -12.11 19.43
CA ALA A 88 -7.53 -11.70 20.32
C ALA A 88 -7.05 -10.56 21.23
N ALA A 89 -7.88 -9.52 21.36
CA ALA A 89 -7.69 -8.37 22.21
C ALA A 89 -7.71 -8.75 23.71
N ALA A 90 -6.76 -8.20 24.48
CA ALA A 90 -6.92 -7.97 25.91
C ALA A 90 -6.00 -6.82 26.37
N ASP A 91 -6.64 -5.68 26.60
CA ASP A 91 -6.38 -4.61 27.57
C ASP A 91 -5.07 -4.66 28.41
N LYS A 92 -4.26 -3.59 28.34
CA LYS A 92 -3.51 -3.07 29.49
C LYS A 92 -3.15 -1.59 29.35
N LYS A 93 -3.80 -0.84 30.25
CA LYS A 93 -3.62 0.52 30.78
C LYS A 93 -2.16 1.03 30.98
N GLU A 94 -2.02 2.34 30.68
CA GLU A 94 -1.35 3.44 31.42
C GLU A 94 0.18 3.51 31.71
N GLU A 95 0.71 4.69 31.36
CA GLU A 95 1.61 5.63 32.09
C GLU A 95 3.16 5.60 31.99
N LYS A 96 3.69 6.84 31.92
CA LYS A 96 5.05 7.40 32.11
C LYS A 96 6.05 7.38 30.94
N LYS A 97 6.38 8.57 30.41
CA LYS A 97 7.47 9.44 30.94
C LYS A 97 7.61 10.73 30.08
N GLU A 98 7.06 11.84 30.56
CA GLU A 98 7.59 13.19 30.30
C GLU A 98 8.80 13.43 31.23
N GLU A 99 9.62 14.44 30.89
CA GLU A 99 10.82 14.98 31.58
C GLU A 99 12.19 14.39 31.20
N GLU A 100 12.89 15.07 30.27
CA GLU A 100 14.22 15.68 30.52
C GLU A 100 14.63 16.55 29.31
N GLU A 101 14.09 17.77 29.22
CA GLU A 101 14.85 18.89 28.67
C GLU A 101 15.32 19.74 29.85
N ALA A 102 16.57 20.20 29.79
CA ALA A 102 17.27 21.05 30.75
C ALA A 102 17.98 20.35 31.93
N ASP A 103 19.11 19.70 31.66
CA ASP A 103 20.24 19.70 32.60
C ASP A 103 21.57 20.08 31.90
N LEU A 104 22.02 21.28 32.25
CA LEU A 104 23.42 21.68 32.42
C LEU A 104 24.37 21.65 31.21
N GLY A 105 24.46 22.82 30.56
CA GLY A 105 25.75 23.30 30.08
C GLY A 105 26.75 23.44 31.24
N GLY A 106 27.99 23.01 31.01
CA GLY A 106 29.09 23.29 31.93
C GLY A 106 30.24 22.31 31.86
N GLY A 107 31.25 22.63 31.04
CA GLY A 107 32.64 22.33 31.40
C GLY A 107 33.29 21.12 30.72
N MET A 108 34.15 21.46 29.75
CA MET A 108 35.58 21.14 29.84
C MET A 108 36.00 19.67 29.65
N ASP A 109 36.46 19.39 28.43
CA ASP A 109 37.64 18.59 28.10
C ASP A 109 37.70 17.11 28.49
N MET A 110 37.23 16.26 27.58
CA MET A 110 37.84 14.93 27.43
C MET A 110 37.85 14.52 25.95
N PHE A 111 39.03 14.62 25.32
CA PHE A 111 39.39 14.18 23.94
C PHE A 111 38.99 15.18 22.82
N GLY A 112 39.80 16.12 22.34
CA GLY A 112 41.26 16.10 22.15
C GLY A 112 41.61 15.88 20.67
N GLY A 113 41.66 16.97 19.88
CA GLY A 113 42.54 17.08 18.70
C GLY A 113 41.89 17.06 17.30
N GLY A 114 42.20 18.10 16.51
CA GLY A 114 42.09 18.12 15.03
C GLY A 114 41.05 19.10 14.52
N SER A 115 41.39 20.38 14.28
CA SER A 115 42.05 20.93 13.08
C SER A 115 41.04 21.38 12.02
N ASP A 116 41.04 22.69 11.77
CA ASP A 116 40.58 23.41 10.57
C ASP A 116 39.06 23.27 10.28
N TYR A 117 38.24 24.32 10.27
CA TYR A 117 38.30 25.53 9.45
C TYR A 117 37.45 26.65 10.07
#